data_AF-A0A0R2B967-F1
#
_entry.id   AF-A0A0R2B967-F1
#
_cell.length_a   1.000
_cell.length_b   1.000
_cell.length_c   1.000
_cell.angle_alpha   90.00
_cell.angle_beta   90.00
_cell.angle_gamma   90.00
#
_symmetry.space_group_name_H-M   'P 1'
#
loop_
_entity.id
_entity.type
_entity.pdbx_description
1 polymer ?
#
loop_
_entity_poly.entity_id
_entity_poly.type
_entity_poly.pdbx_seq_one_letter_code
_entity_poly.pdbx_strand_id
1 'polypeptide(L)' 'MEQEMSAIAEKIIGYQKKHNLTDTELALNLHITVERLHNIKSMESQPTAEETAELTKFIGSK' A
#
# COMPACT_ATOMS: atom_id res chain seq x y z
N MET A 1 14.78 8.60 0.28
CA MET A 1 14.18 7.39 -0.33
C MET A 1 13.50 6.50 0.71
N GLU A 2 14.05 6.30 1.91
CA GLU A 2 13.40 5.49 2.97
C GLU A 2 12.10 6.12 3.52
N GLN A 3 12.06 7.45 3.64
CA GLN A 3 10.92 8.15 4.23
C GLN A 3 9.61 7.99 3.43
N GLU A 4 9.69 7.89 2.10
CA GLU A 4 8.50 7.71 1.25
C GLU A 4 7.94 6.29 1.36
N MET A 5 8.83 5.30 1.47
CA MET A 5 8.46 3.90 1.68
C MET A 5 7.73 3.71 3.01
N SER A 6 8.28 4.28 4.09
CA SER A 6 7.65 4.24 5.40
C SER A 6 6.30 4.98 5.41
N ALA A 7 6.20 6.12 4.74
CA ALA A 7 4.94 6.87 4.67
C ALA A 7 3.83 6.11 3.93
N ILE A 8 4.15 5.42 2.84
CA ILE A 8 3.18 4.59 2.10
C ILE A 8 2.80 3.35 2.91
N ALA A 9 3.77 2.67 3.52
CA ALA A 9 3.50 1.50 4.37
C ALA A 9 2.58 1.87 5.56
N GLU A 10 2.85 2.99 6.25
CA GLU A 10 1.97 3.48 7.31
C GLU A 10 0.57 3.79 6.82
N LYS A 11 0.44 4.47 5.67
CA LYS A 11 -0.85 4.77 5.05
C LYS A 11 -1.64 3.50 4.72
N ILE A 12 -0.99 2.49 4.16
CA ILE A 12 -1.58 1.18 3.86
C ILE A 12 -2.12 0.55 5.15
N ILE A 13 -1.28 0.44 6.18
CA ILE A 13 -1.65 -0.20 7.45
C ILE A 13 -2.79 0.57 8.13
N GLY A 14 -2.74 1.91 8.10
CA GLY A 14 -3.79 2.77 8.64
C GLY A 14 -5.12 2.59 7.91
N TYR A 15 -5.11 2.53 6.59
CA TYR A 15 -6.31 2.30 5.79
C TYR A 15 -6.90 0.91 6.02
N GLN A 16 -6.06 -0.13 6.03
CA GLN A 16 -6.47 -1.51 6.34
C GLN A 16 -7.15 -1.60 7.70
N LYS A 17 -6.57 -0.97 8.74
CA LYS A 17 -7.17 -0.91 10.08
C LYS A 17 -8.48 -0.14 10.11
N LYS A 18 -8.54 1.02 9.44
CA LYS A 18 -9.74 1.87 9.39
C LYS A 18 -10.92 1.19 8.69
N HIS A 19 -10.64 0.43 7.63
CA HIS A 19 -11.65 -0.22 6.80
C HIS A 19 -11.82 -1.73 7.07
N ASN A 20 -11.08 -2.30 8.04
CA ASN A 20 -11.00 -3.73 8.31
C ASN A 20 -10.70 -4.56 7.04
N LEU A 21 -9.80 -4.07 6.19
CA LEU A 21 -9.38 -4.76 4.98
C LEU A 21 -8.18 -5.67 5.26
N THR A 22 -8.17 -6.84 4.63
CA THR A 22 -7.02 -7.74 4.64
C THR A 22 -6.01 -7.33 3.55
N ASP A 23 -4.80 -7.88 3.63
CA ASP A 23 -3.79 -7.71 2.58
C ASP A 23 -4.27 -8.26 1.24
N THR A 24 -5.04 -9.35 1.24
CA THR A 24 -5.65 -9.93 0.04
C THR A 24 -6.66 -8.97 -0.59
N GLU A 25 -7.58 -8.42 0.21
CA GLU A 25 -8.61 -7.49 -0.29
C GLU A 25 -7.97 -6.22 -0.85
N LEU A 26 -6.98 -5.66 -0.14
CA LEU A 26 -6.30 -4.46 -0.60
C LEU A 26 -5.50 -4.70 -1.88
N ALA A 27 -4.76 -5.81 -1.95
CA ALA A 27 -4.01 -6.18 -3.14
C ALA A 27 -4.94 -6.38 -4.36
N LEU A 28 -6.11 -7.01 -4.15
CA LEU A 28 -7.12 -7.17 -5.18
C LEU A 28 -7.66 -5.81 -5.68
N ASN A 29 -7.96 -4.88 -4.78
CA ASN A 29 -8.44 -3.53 -5.14
C ASN A 29 -7.40 -2.71 -5.91
N LEU A 30 -6.12 -2.90 -5.60
CA LEU A 30 -5.00 -2.22 -6.25
C LEU A 30 -4.47 -2.97 -7.47
N HIS A 31 -5.09 -4.10 -7.83
CA HIS A 31 -4.66 -4.96 -8.94
C HIS A 31 -3.19 -5.39 -8.85
N ILE A 32 -2.66 -5.55 -7.62
CA ILE A 32 -1.32 -6.06 -7.35
C ILE A 32 -1.39 -7.41 -6.64
N THR A 33 -0.26 -8.11 -6.54
CA THR A 33 -0.19 -9.35 -5.77
C THR A 33 -0.04 -9.07 -4.27
N VAL A 34 -0.50 -10.00 -3.44
CA VAL A 34 -0.34 -9.91 -1.97
C VAL A 34 1.13 -9.84 -1.58
N GLU A 35 1.97 -10.62 -2.26
CA GLU A 35 3.43 -10.57 -2.05
C GLU A 35 3.99 -9.18 -2.37
N ARG A 36 3.53 -8.54 -3.45
CA ARG A 36 3.96 -7.18 -3.80
C ARG A 36 3.58 -6.18 -2.71
N LEU A 37 2.34 -6.26 -2.19
CA LEU A 37 1.88 -5.44 -1.07
C LEU A 37 2.72 -5.69 0.20
N HIS A 38 3.04 -6.94 0.50
CA HIS A 38 3.91 -7.31 1.62
C HIS A 38 5.31 -6.72 1.46
N ASN A 39 5.92 -6.82 0.28
CA ASN A 39 7.27 -6.26 0.05
C ASN A 39 7.30 -4.74 0.25
N ILE A 40 6.24 -4.03 -0.15
CA ILE A 40 6.11 -2.58 0.07
C ILE A 40 5.94 -2.28 1.57
N LYS A 41 5.08 -3.04 2.27
CA LYS A 41 4.85 -2.90 3.73
C LYS A 41 6.10 -3.19 4.56
N SER A 42 6.84 -4.23 4.21
CA SER A 42 8.07 -4.67 4.88
C SER A 42 9.28 -3.82 4.50
N MET A 43 9.12 -2.84 3.61
CA MET A 43 10.21 -2.04 3.05
C MET A 43 11.28 -2.90 2.34
N GLU A 44 10.89 -4.07 1.83
CA GLU A 44 11.76 -4.97 1.05
C GLU A 44 11.84 -4.56 -0.42
N SER A 45 10.86 -3.79 -0.92
CA SER A 45 10.89 -3.27 -2.29
C SER A 45 10.27 -1.89 -2.40
N GLN A 46 10.88 -1.05 -3.23
CA GLN A 46 10.32 0.25 -3.57
C GLN A 46 9.08 0.06 -4.46
N PRO A 47 7.94 0.65 -4.08
CA PRO A 47 6.79 0.71 -4.97
C PRO A 47 7.16 1.53 -6.21
N THR A 48 6.60 1.18 -7.36
CA THR A 48 6.76 1.99 -8.57
C THR A 48 5.98 3.30 -8.43
N ALA A 49 6.25 4.25 -9.33
CA ALA A 49 5.52 5.51 -9.37
C ALA A 49 4.01 5.28 -9.61
N GLU A 50 3.64 4.29 -10.42
CA GLU A 50 2.26 3.90 -10.68
C GLU A 50 1.59 3.31 -9.43
N GLU A 51 2.24 2.34 -8.76
CA GLU A 51 1.74 1.75 -7.52
C GLU A 51 1.56 2.82 -6.43
N THR A 52 2.53 3.73 -6.32
CA THR A 52 2.47 4.84 -5.36
C THR A 52 1.30 5.78 -5.66
N ALA A 53 1.05 6.07 -6.93
CA ALA A 53 -0.07 6.91 -7.35
C ALA A 53 -1.41 6.23 -7.07
N GLU A 54 -1.56 4.93 -7.38
CA GLU A 54 -2.78 4.17 -7.07
C GLU A 54 -3.02 4.07 -5.57
N LEU A 55 -2.00 3.70 -4.79
CA LEU A 55 -2.08 3.65 -3.33
C LEU A 55 -2.49 4.99 -2.74
N THR A 56 -1.83 6.06 -3.17
CA THR A 56 -2.12 7.41 -2.69
C THR A 56 -3.52 7.86 -3.10
N LYS A 57 -3.97 7.52 -4.31
CA LYS A 57 -5.32 7.81 -4.78
C LYS A 57 -6.36 7.02 -3.99
N PHE A 58 -6.13 5.74 -3.76
CA PHE A 58 -7.04 4.85 -3.04
C PHE A 58 -7.19 5.25 -1.58
N ILE A 59 -6.07 5.54 -0.90
CA ILE A 59 -6.03 5.90 0.52
C ILE A 59 -6.39 7.37 0.73
N GLY A 60 -6.01 8.26 -0.19
CA GLY A 60 -6.17 9.71 -0.09
C GLY A 60 -7.51 10.26 -0.61
N SER A 61 -8.31 9.46 -1.32
CA SER A 61 -9.61 9.92 -1.85
C SER A 61 -10.75 9.93 -0.81
N LYS A 62 -10.51 9.71 0.49
CA LYS A 62 -11.59 9.73 1.50
C LYS A 62 -11.20 10.09 2.94
#